data_AF-A0A5K1CS31-F1
#
_entry.id   AF-A0A5K1CS31-F1
#
_cell.length_a   1.000
_cell.length_b   1.000
_cell.length_c   1.000
_cell.angle_alpha   90.00
_cell.angle_beta   90.00
_cell.angle_gamma   90.00
#
_symmetry.space_group_name_H-M   'P 1'
#
loop_
_entity.id
_entity.type
_entity.pdbx_description
1 polymer ?
#
loop_
_entity_poly.entity_id
_entity_poly.type
_entity_poly.pdbx_seq_one_letter_code
_entity_poly.pdbx_strand_id
1 'polypeptide(L)'
;MFPSVGSSSSSSSHPLGFLRFFLTAEKKKRRQEEGPMDLRDSIQRQTESSLLLASHIAISEAREVNFVFSPLTVHIALSMVAAGSTGRTNDQILSFLRATTNEELNSLSAKIVSLILADGSTLGGPTLYSANGIWVDESMPLKPAFAEIVKDVYEAEAKAVDFQTK
;
A
#
# COMPACT_ATOMS: atom_id res chain seq x y z
N MET A 1 -50.55 -31.49 46.06
CA MET A 1 -49.90 -32.39 45.10
C MET A 1 -49.27 -31.52 44.02
N PHE A 2 -47.94 -31.32 44.04
CA PHE A 2 -47.13 -30.84 42.90
C PHE A 2 -46.96 -32.01 41.89
N PRO A 3 -46.49 -31.87 40.61
CA PRO A 3 -45.58 -30.86 40.03
C PRO A 3 -45.98 -30.33 38.61
N SER A 4 -45.30 -29.34 38.02
CA SER A 4 -44.25 -29.55 37.00
C SER A 4 -43.60 -28.22 36.59
N VAL A 5 -42.27 -28.18 36.62
CA VAL A 5 -41.41 -27.08 36.18
C VAL A 5 -41.06 -27.30 34.70
N GLY A 6 -41.36 -26.32 33.84
CA GLY A 6 -40.85 -26.27 32.46
C GLY A 6 -39.51 -25.55 32.42
N SER A 7 -38.48 -26.23 31.93
CA SER A 7 -37.11 -25.75 31.80
C SER A 7 -36.83 -25.11 30.42
N SER A 8 -35.86 -24.19 30.45
CA SER A 8 -34.86 -23.83 29.42
C SER A 8 -35.29 -23.13 28.13
N SER A 9 -34.76 -21.91 27.93
CA SER A 9 -33.54 -21.73 27.11
C SER A 9 -33.05 -20.27 27.19
N SER A 10 -32.11 -20.01 28.09
CA SER A 10 -31.27 -18.82 28.03
C SER A 10 -30.24 -19.02 26.93
N SER A 11 -30.34 -18.20 25.88
CA SER A 11 -29.32 -18.08 24.83
C SER A 11 -28.03 -17.57 25.47
N SER A 12 -27.05 -18.46 25.67
CA SER A 12 -25.72 -18.09 26.12
C SER A 12 -24.96 -17.46 24.96
N SER A 13 -24.93 -16.12 24.90
CA SER A 13 -23.97 -15.39 24.10
C SER A 13 -22.56 -15.72 24.59
N HIS A 14 -21.80 -16.46 23.79
CA HIS A 14 -20.44 -16.85 24.14
C HIS A 14 -19.52 -15.61 24.30
N PRO A 15 -18.75 -15.52 25.40
CA PRO A 15 -17.93 -14.34 25.72
C PRO A 15 -16.84 -14.04 24.68
N LEU A 16 -16.44 -15.04 23.90
CA LEU A 16 -15.45 -14.92 22.83
C LEU A 16 -15.93 -14.06 21.65
N GLY A 17 -17.24 -14.08 21.34
CA GLY A 17 -17.81 -13.28 20.25
C GLY A 17 -17.79 -11.79 20.58
N PHE A 18 -18.11 -11.46 21.84
CA PHE A 18 -18.08 -10.10 22.36
C PHE A 18 -16.66 -9.54 22.39
N LEU A 19 -15.69 -10.31 22.89
CA LEU A 19 -14.29 -9.87 22.91
C LEU A 19 -13.74 -9.62 21.50
N ARG A 20 -14.04 -10.49 20.53
CA ARG A 20 -13.62 -10.29 19.14
C ARG A 20 -14.26 -9.05 18.51
N PHE A 21 -15.55 -8.82 18.76
CA PHE A 21 -16.24 -7.63 18.29
C PHE A 21 -15.66 -6.35 18.93
N PHE A 22 -15.43 -6.36 20.24
CA PHE A 22 -14.81 -5.25 20.97
C PHE A 22 -13.40 -4.94 20.47
N LEU A 23 -12.55 -5.95 20.31
CA LEU A 23 -11.20 -5.76 19.76
C LEU A 23 -11.24 -5.22 18.33
N THR A 24 -12.23 -5.66 17.53
CA THR A 24 -12.41 -5.16 16.15
C THR A 24 -12.90 -3.71 16.16
N ALA A 25 -13.83 -3.36 17.05
CA ALA A 25 -14.36 -2.01 17.21
C ALA A 25 -13.29 -1.05 17.76
N GLU A 26 -12.50 -1.47 18.74
CA GLU A 26 -11.34 -0.74 19.29
C GLU A 26 -10.25 -0.52 18.24
N LYS A 27 -9.94 -1.53 17.43
CA LYS A 27 -8.98 -1.41 16.33
C LYS A 27 -9.50 -0.50 15.22
N LYS A 28 -10.82 -0.52 14.95
CA LYS A 28 -11.45 0.37 13.96
C LYS A 28 -11.53 1.81 14.46
N LYS A 29 -11.83 2.01 15.75
CA LYS A 29 -11.86 3.31 16.43
C LYS A 29 -10.47 3.95 16.46
N ARG A 30 -9.44 3.20 16.82
CA ARG A 30 -8.03 3.69 16.77
C ARG A 30 -7.60 4.12 15.37
N ARG A 31 -7.99 3.38 14.32
CA ARG A 31 -7.72 3.77 12.93
C ARG A 31 -8.51 4.99 12.44
N GLN A 32 -9.60 5.36 13.11
CA GLN A 32 -10.41 6.55 12.78
C GLN A 32 -10.00 7.79 13.59
N GLU A 33 -9.30 7.61 14.71
CA GLU A 33 -8.83 8.71 15.59
C GLU A 33 -7.42 9.20 15.25
N GLU A 34 -6.67 8.46 14.43
CA GLU A 34 -5.39 8.94 13.89
C GLU A 34 -5.66 9.99 12.81
N GLY A 35 -5.26 11.24 13.06
CA GLY A 35 -5.28 12.32 12.06
C GLY A 35 -4.42 12.00 10.83
N PRO A 36 -4.44 12.85 9.79
CA PRO A 36 -3.62 12.61 8.60
C PRO A 36 -2.15 12.43 9.00
N MET A 37 -1.54 11.34 8.56
CA MET A 37 -0.16 10.99 8.89
C MET A 37 0.79 12.14 8.59
N ASP A 38 1.67 12.45 9.54
CA ASP A 38 2.68 13.49 9.34
C ASP A 38 3.64 13.11 8.20
N LEU A 39 4.07 14.11 7.42
CA LEU A 39 4.96 13.86 6.29
C LEU A 39 6.33 13.34 6.75
N ARG A 40 6.85 13.79 7.90
CA ARG A 40 8.13 13.29 8.41
C ARG A 40 8.02 11.84 8.83
N ASP A 41 6.93 11.46 9.48
CA ASP A 41 6.66 10.06 9.84
C ASP A 41 6.58 9.17 8.59
N SER A 42 5.93 9.66 7.54
CA SER A 42 5.83 8.98 6.25
C SER A 42 7.22 8.76 5.62
N ILE A 43 8.08 9.79 5.63
CA ILE A 43 9.45 9.72 5.12
C ILE A 43 10.30 8.75 5.94
N GLN A 44 10.17 8.79 7.28
CA GLN A 44 10.90 7.88 8.16
C GLN A 44 10.52 6.42 7.86
N ARG A 45 9.21 6.12 7.79
CA ARG A 45 8.71 4.77 7.47
C ARG A 45 9.17 4.28 6.10
N GLN A 46 9.11 5.15 5.08
CA GLN A 46 9.62 4.83 3.74
C GLN A 46 11.13 4.54 3.77
N THR A 47 11.90 5.31 4.54
CA THR A 47 13.35 5.11 4.70
C THR A 47 13.65 3.79 5.38
N GLU A 48 12.93 3.44 6.45
CA GLU A 48 13.09 2.16 7.15
C GLU A 48 12.81 0.97 6.22
N SER A 49 11.73 1.02 5.42
CA SER A 49 11.45 -0.03 4.43
C SER A 49 12.51 -0.10 3.34
N SER A 50 13.05 1.04 2.92
CA SER A 50 14.14 1.13 1.95
C SER A 50 15.42 0.46 2.45
N LEU A 51 15.80 0.71 3.72
CA LEU A 51 16.98 0.09 4.34
C LEU A 51 16.82 -1.41 4.50
N LEU A 52 15.62 -1.89 4.86
CA LEU A 52 15.34 -3.32 4.91
C LEU A 52 15.46 -3.98 3.53
N LEU A 53 14.96 -3.33 2.48
CA LEU A 53 15.06 -3.82 1.11
C LEU A 53 16.51 -3.82 0.62
N ALA A 54 17.24 -2.73 0.83
CA ALA A 54 18.66 -2.63 0.50
C ALA A 54 19.48 -3.73 1.19
N SER A 55 19.20 -3.97 2.47
CA SER A 55 19.87 -5.03 3.25
C SER A 55 19.60 -6.42 2.67
N HIS A 56 18.35 -6.71 2.29
CA HIS A 56 18.00 -7.97 1.64
C HIS A 56 18.75 -8.16 0.32
N ILE A 57 18.73 -7.14 -0.56
CA ILE A 57 19.39 -7.22 -1.86
C ILE A 57 20.92 -7.34 -1.69
N ALA A 58 21.49 -6.60 -0.73
CA ALA A 58 22.92 -6.66 -0.45
C ALA A 58 23.36 -8.07 -0.01
N ILE A 59 22.54 -8.74 0.80
CA ILE A 59 22.82 -10.10 1.28
C ILE A 59 22.61 -11.15 0.16
N SER A 60 21.60 -10.96 -0.70
CA SER A 60 21.22 -11.95 -1.72
C SER A 60 22.06 -11.87 -3.01
N GLU A 61 22.40 -10.67 -3.48
CA GLU A 61 22.96 -10.47 -4.83
C GLU A 61 24.34 -9.77 -4.82
N ALA A 62 24.67 -8.98 -3.79
CA ALA A 62 25.74 -7.98 -3.89
C ALA A 62 27.09 -8.40 -3.27
N ARG A 63 27.53 -9.65 -3.47
CA ARG A 63 28.83 -10.09 -2.93
C ARG A 63 30.05 -9.60 -3.72
N GLU A 64 29.90 -9.28 -5.02
CA GLU A 64 31.04 -8.94 -5.90
C GLU A 64 30.72 -7.87 -6.97
N VAL A 65 29.54 -7.24 -6.96
CA VAL A 65 29.13 -6.26 -7.99
C VAL A 65 28.53 -4.98 -7.40
N ASN A 66 28.76 -3.85 -8.06
CA ASN A 66 28.13 -2.59 -7.70
C ASN A 66 26.62 -2.67 -7.91
N PHE A 67 25.86 -2.18 -6.94
CA PHE A 67 24.40 -2.17 -6.99
C PHE A 67 23.85 -0.78 -6.70
N VAL A 68 22.89 -0.36 -7.52
CA VAL A 68 22.14 0.89 -7.37
C VAL A 68 20.68 0.63 -7.66
N PHE A 69 19.80 1.22 -6.86
CA PHE A 69 18.37 1.23 -7.10
C PHE A 69 17.76 2.50 -6.51
N SER A 70 16.55 2.84 -6.94
CA SER A 70 15.75 3.93 -6.37
C SER A 70 14.68 3.35 -5.43
N PRO A 71 14.83 3.48 -4.10
CA PRO A 71 13.80 3.03 -3.17
C PRO A 71 12.47 3.77 -3.32
N LEU A 72 12.52 5.04 -3.77
CA LEU A 72 11.33 5.85 -4.03
C LEU A 72 10.52 5.29 -5.21
N THR A 73 11.18 4.85 -6.28
CA THR A 73 10.51 4.25 -7.44
C THR A 73 9.90 2.88 -7.07
N VAL A 74 10.59 2.07 -6.26
CA VAL A 74 10.01 0.82 -5.74
C VAL A 74 8.79 1.09 -4.85
N HIS A 75 8.86 2.12 -4.00
CA HIS A 75 7.74 2.55 -3.18
C HIS A 75 6.53 2.93 -4.06
N ILE A 76 6.73 3.77 -5.09
CA ILE A 76 5.68 4.16 -6.04
C ILE A 76 5.06 2.94 -6.71
N ALA A 77 5.88 2.02 -7.22
CA ALA A 77 5.38 0.81 -7.89
C ALA A 77 4.51 -0.05 -6.95
N LEU A 78 4.95 -0.27 -5.72
CA LEU A 78 4.19 -1.04 -4.73
C LEU A 78 2.92 -0.31 -4.28
N SER A 79 2.96 1.01 -4.15
CA SER A 79 1.79 1.83 -3.83
C SER A 79 0.72 1.75 -4.94
N MET A 80 1.13 1.75 -6.22
CA MET A 80 0.20 1.52 -7.33
C MET A 80 -0.45 0.13 -7.25
N VAL A 81 0.33 -0.92 -6.95
CA VAL A 81 -0.21 -2.27 -6.75
C VAL A 81 -1.15 -2.31 -5.54
N ALA A 82 -0.81 -1.60 -4.46
CA ALA A 82 -1.65 -1.48 -3.27
C ALA A 82 -3.02 -0.87 -3.64
N ALA A 83 -3.04 0.22 -4.41
CA ALA A 83 -4.27 0.88 -4.86
C ALA A 83 -5.17 -0.01 -5.73
N GLY A 84 -4.60 -0.96 -6.46
CA GLY A 84 -5.33 -1.94 -7.27
C GLY A 84 -5.73 -3.22 -6.54
N SER A 85 -5.28 -3.40 -5.29
CA SER A 85 -5.45 -4.63 -4.51
C SER A 85 -6.42 -4.46 -3.34
N THR A 86 -6.91 -5.58 -2.82
CA THR A 86 -7.76 -5.62 -1.61
C THR A 86 -7.42 -6.82 -0.73
N GLY A 87 -7.94 -6.84 0.49
CA GLY A 87 -7.78 -7.96 1.42
C GLY A 87 -6.32 -8.25 1.77
N ARG A 88 -5.96 -9.53 1.85
CA ARG A 88 -4.63 -9.98 2.33
C ARG A 88 -3.48 -9.41 1.51
N THR A 89 -3.62 -9.31 0.19
CA THR A 89 -2.58 -8.76 -0.68
C THR A 89 -2.31 -7.29 -0.33
N ASN A 90 -3.37 -6.50 -0.19
CA ASN A 90 -3.26 -5.10 0.21
C ASN A 90 -2.63 -4.96 1.61
N ASP A 91 -3.09 -5.77 2.57
CA ASP A 91 -2.54 -5.78 3.94
C ASP A 91 -1.03 -6.07 3.98
N GLN A 92 -0.55 -6.99 3.14
CA GLN A 92 0.88 -7.33 3.06
C GLN A 92 1.71 -6.17 2.49
N ILE A 93 1.20 -5.50 1.46
CA ILE A 93 1.89 -4.36 0.84
C ILE A 93 1.93 -3.17 1.82
N LEU A 94 0.81 -2.86 2.47
CA LEU A 94 0.74 -1.82 3.51
C LEU A 94 1.73 -2.12 4.65
N SER A 95 1.76 -3.37 5.12
CA SER A 95 2.71 -3.78 6.16
C SER A 95 4.18 -3.61 5.71
N PHE A 96 4.51 -3.97 4.47
CA PHE A 96 5.87 -3.82 3.96
C PHE A 96 6.28 -2.35 3.82
N LEU A 97 5.37 -1.52 3.30
CA LEU A 97 5.58 -0.07 3.16
C LEU A 97 5.37 0.69 4.47
N ARG A 98 5.08 -0.02 5.58
CA ARG A 98 4.81 0.54 6.92
C ARG A 98 3.70 1.60 6.92
N ALA A 99 2.72 1.47 6.03
CA ALA A 99 1.53 2.32 5.98
C ALA A 99 0.32 1.62 6.61
N THR A 100 -0.68 2.42 6.99
CA THR A 100 -1.94 1.95 7.57
C THR A 100 -3.04 1.89 6.51
N THR A 101 -2.98 2.76 5.50
CA THR A 101 -4.02 2.91 4.47
C THR A 101 -3.44 3.16 3.07
N ASN A 102 -4.24 2.91 2.03
CA ASN A 102 -3.84 3.24 0.65
C ASN A 102 -3.82 4.77 0.43
N GLU A 103 -4.64 5.52 1.15
CA GLU A 103 -4.69 6.97 1.09
C GLU A 103 -3.37 7.60 1.56
N GLU A 104 -2.75 7.05 2.60
CA GLU A 104 -1.41 7.46 3.05
C GLU A 104 -0.35 7.22 1.96
N LEU A 105 -0.36 6.03 1.36
CA LEU A 105 0.55 5.67 0.27
C LEU A 105 0.37 6.57 -0.96
N ASN A 106 -0.87 6.81 -1.37
CA ASN A 106 -1.21 7.68 -2.49
C ASN A 106 -0.75 9.11 -2.23
N SER A 107 -1.02 9.65 -1.03
CA SER A 107 -0.64 11.01 -0.63
C SER A 107 0.88 11.22 -0.62
N LEU A 108 1.63 10.26 -0.07
CA LEU A 108 3.08 10.31 -0.10
C LEU A 108 3.62 10.17 -1.53
N SER A 109 3.09 9.23 -2.31
CA SER A 109 3.53 8.98 -3.68
C SER A 109 3.31 10.19 -4.59
N ALA A 110 2.16 10.86 -4.49
CA ALA A 110 1.89 12.09 -5.24
C ALA A 110 2.92 13.20 -4.94
N LYS A 111 3.33 13.34 -3.67
CA LYS A 111 4.39 14.30 -3.28
C LYS A 111 5.75 13.89 -3.81
N ILE A 112 6.09 12.60 -3.78
CA ILE A 112 7.35 12.10 -4.33
C ILE A 112 7.42 12.39 -5.83
N VAL A 113 6.39 12.04 -6.60
CA VAL A 113 6.35 12.23 -8.05
C VAL A 113 6.45 13.72 -8.40
N SER A 114 5.58 14.55 -7.82
CA SER A 114 5.47 15.97 -8.19
C SER A 114 6.61 16.86 -7.68
N LEU A 115 7.25 16.53 -6.54
CA LEU A 115 8.25 17.40 -5.91
C LEU A 115 9.66 16.85 -5.97
N ILE A 116 9.83 15.54 -5.81
CA ILE A 116 11.14 14.91 -5.66
C ILE A 116 11.66 14.37 -6.99
N LEU A 117 10.76 13.79 -7.80
CA LEU A 117 11.11 13.21 -9.09
C LEU A 117 10.97 14.20 -10.26
N ALA A 118 10.56 15.44 -9.99
CA ALA A 118 10.51 16.51 -10.97
C ALA A 118 11.91 16.91 -11.45
N ASP A 119 12.01 17.28 -12.73
CA ASP A 119 13.27 17.75 -13.31
C ASP A 119 13.68 19.10 -12.71
N GLY A 120 14.86 19.14 -12.09
CA GLY A 120 15.41 20.33 -11.46
C GLY A 120 16.27 21.17 -12.39
N SER A 121 16.52 20.73 -13.63
CA SER A 121 17.51 21.31 -14.54
C SER A 121 17.30 22.82 -14.79
N THR A 122 16.04 23.25 -14.94
CA THR A 122 15.66 24.65 -15.19
C THR A 122 15.94 25.58 -14.02
N LEU A 123 16.08 25.03 -12.80
CA LEU A 123 16.38 25.75 -11.57
C LEU A 123 17.87 25.61 -11.18
N GLY A 124 18.70 25.06 -12.06
CA GLY A 124 20.12 24.77 -11.78
C GLY A 124 20.34 23.50 -10.94
N GLY A 125 19.30 22.70 -10.73
CA GLY A 125 19.35 21.39 -10.08
C GLY A 125 19.76 20.26 -11.04
N PRO A 126 19.75 19.01 -10.56
CA PRO A 126 20.06 17.86 -11.39
C PRO A 126 18.98 17.61 -12.45
N THR A 127 19.39 17.04 -13.58
CA THR A 127 18.45 16.50 -14.56
C THR A 127 17.89 15.17 -14.08
N LEU A 128 16.57 15.05 -14.03
CA LEU A 128 15.89 13.83 -13.58
C LEU A 128 14.77 13.43 -14.53
N TYR A 129 14.72 12.13 -14.84
CA TYR A 129 13.64 11.51 -15.58
C TYR A 129 13.17 10.27 -14.82
N SER A 130 11.86 10.15 -14.62
CA SER A 130 11.23 8.96 -14.05
C SER A 130 10.11 8.50 -14.97
N ALA A 131 10.04 7.20 -15.21
CA ALA A 131 8.98 6.58 -16.00
C ALA A 131 8.20 5.61 -15.11
N ASN A 132 6.91 5.88 -14.93
CA ASN A 132 6.00 5.03 -14.15
C ASN A 132 4.90 4.48 -15.07
N GLY A 133 4.55 3.21 -14.92
CA GLY A 133 3.42 2.66 -15.66
C GLY A 133 3.05 1.24 -15.26
N ILE A 134 1.83 0.86 -15.62
CA ILE A 134 1.26 -0.47 -15.48
C ILE A 134 0.78 -0.93 -16.85
N TRP A 135 1.27 -2.10 -17.27
CA TRP A 135 0.83 -2.79 -18.47
C TRP A 135 0.17 -4.10 -18.06
N VAL A 136 -1.06 -4.32 -18.52
CA VAL A 136 -1.80 -5.57 -18.33
C VAL A 136 -2.09 -6.23 -19.66
N ASP A 137 -2.30 -7.53 -19.64
CA ASP A 137 -2.74 -8.27 -20.82
C ASP A 137 -4.10 -7.74 -21.27
N GLU A 138 -4.30 -7.61 -22.58
CA GLU A 138 -5.55 -7.10 -23.14
C GLU A 138 -6.77 -7.97 -22.81
N SER A 139 -6.57 -9.25 -22.48
CA SER A 139 -7.65 -10.12 -21.98
C SER A 139 -8.13 -9.76 -20.57
N MET A 140 -7.39 -8.92 -19.84
CA MET A 140 -7.68 -8.50 -18.46
C MET A 140 -7.84 -6.97 -18.38
N PRO A 141 -9.00 -6.42 -18.79
CA PRO A 141 -9.20 -4.98 -18.83
C PRO A 141 -9.13 -4.34 -17.44
N LEU A 142 -8.45 -3.19 -17.37
CA LEU A 142 -8.36 -2.38 -16.15
C LEU A 142 -9.70 -1.73 -15.82
N LYS A 143 -10.00 -1.63 -14.52
CA LYS A 143 -11.13 -0.81 -14.05
C LYS A 143 -10.83 0.67 -14.32
N PRO A 144 -11.77 1.45 -14.89
CA PRO A 144 -11.56 2.88 -15.15
C PRO A 144 -11.09 3.67 -13.91
N ALA A 145 -11.70 3.43 -12.75
CA ALA A 145 -11.31 4.08 -11.50
C ALA A 145 -9.86 3.78 -11.08
N PHE A 146 -9.34 2.60 -11.40
CA PHE A 146 -7.93 2.29 -11.13
C PHE A 146 -6.99 3.03 -12.09
N ALA A 147 -7.35 3.10 -13.38
CA ALA A 147 -6.59 3.84 -14.36
C ALA A 147 -6.53 5.35 -14.03
N GLU A 148 -7.63 5.91 -13.51
CA GLU A 148 -7.66 7.30 -13.00
C GLU A 148 -6.69 7.49 -11.83
N ILE A 149 -6.67 6.60 -10.85
CA ILE A 149 -5.71 6.67 -9.73
C ILE A 149 -4.26 6.60 -10.24
N VAL A 150 -3.96 5.65 -11.14
CA VAL A 150 -2.61 5.50 -11.72
C VAL A 150 -2.16 6.79 -12.41
N LYS A 151 -3.04 7.41 -13.19
CA LYS A 151 -2.75 8.65 -13.88
C LYS A 151 -2.59 9.83 -12.92
N ASP A 152 -3.55 10.05 -12.03
CA ASP A 152 -3.66 11.31 -11.29
C ASP A 152 -2.76 11.35 -10.05
N VAL A 153 -2.52 10.20 -9.40
CA VAL A 153 -1.68 10.12 -8.20
C VAL A 153 -0.21 9.87 -8.55
N TYR A 154 0.04 9.06 -9.58
CA TYR A 154 1.39 8.55 -9.87
C TYR A 154 2.00 9.11 -11.15
N GLU A 155 1.28 9.97 -11.86
CA GLU A 155 1.64 10.48 -13.20
C GLU A 155 2.11 9.37 -14.13
N ALA A 156 1.42 8.22 -14.04
CA ALA A 156 1.83 6.97 -14.65
C ALA A 156 0.86 6.58 -15.78
N GLU A 157 1.38 5.81 -16.74
CA GLU A 157 0.53 5.23 -17.79
C GLU A 157 -0.11 3.92 -17.33
N ALA A 158 -1.38 3.72 -17.69
CA ALA A 158 -2.09 2.46 -17.51
C ALA A 158 -2.54 1.95 -18.88
N LYS A 159 -1.97 0.83 -19.35
CA LYS A 159 -2.21 0.31 -20.71
C LYS A 159 -2.57 -1.17 -20.71
N ALA A 160 -3.55 -1.52 -21.53
CA ALA A 160 -3.81 -2.89 -21.94
C ALA A 160 -2.99 -3.17 -23.21
N VAL A 161 -2.24 -4.28 -23.23
CA VAL A 161 -1.38 -4.66 -24.35
C VAL A 161 -1.50 -6.15 -24.63
N ASP A 162 -1.35 -6.55 -25.89
CA ASP A 162 -1.26 -7.96 -26.27
C ASP A 162 0.11 -8.51 -25.87
N PHE A 163 0.15 -9.37 -24.84
CA PHE A 163 1.37 -10.08 -24.47
C PHE A 163 1.48 -11.46 -25.14
N GLN A 164 0.42 -11.94 -25.78
CA GLN A 164 0.31 -13.28 -26.37
C GLN A 164 0.82 -13.32 -27.80
N THR A 165 0.57 -12.27 -28.59
CA THR A 165 1.10 -12.15 -29.96
C THR A 165 2.11 -10.99 -30.01
N LYS A 166 3.40 -11.35 -30.00
CA LYS A 166 4.53 -10.40 -30.05
C LYS A 166 5.12 -10.31 -31.44
#